data_AF-A0A832ZG93-F1
#
_entry.id   AF-A0A832ZG93-F1
#
_cell.length_a   1.000
_cell.length_b   1.000
_cell.length_c   1.000
_cell.angle_alpha   90.00
_cell.angle_beta   90.00
_cell.angle_gamma   90.00
#
_symmetry.space_group_name_H-M   'P 1'
#
loop_
_entity.id
_entity.type
_entity.pdbx_description
1 polymer ?
#
loop_
_entity_poly.entity_id
_entity_poly.type
_entity_poly.pdbx_seq_one_letter_code
_entity_poly.pdbx_strand_id
1 'polypeptide(L)'
;MSDYFPYKSLRPNQEEFIGLVDEAVRKGENLIIEASTGFGKTISVLAGVLPYAISMGFKVVYLARTHRQMDRVMEELKEINKINPVSGVEFRSRKELCLHSYIQNFVPDAYNSMIVCKNLKKLHKCDHFENVKKKKDEFNEIVEYFL
;
A
#
# COMPACT_ATOMS: atom_id res chain seq x y z
N MET A 1 18.74 -15.33 -5.46
CA MET A 1 17.27 -15.23 -5.26
C MET A 1 17.03 -14.11 -4.26
N SER A 2 16.16 -13.14 -4.58
CA SER A 2 15.90 -12.01 -3.68
C SER A 2 15.33 -12.50 -2.34
N ASP A 3 15.79 -11.93 -1.23
CA ASP A 3 15.28 -12.21 0.12
C ASP A 3 13.81 -11.80 0.32
N TYR A 4 13.22 -11.15 -0.69
CA TYR A 4 11.84 -10.69 -0.73
C TYR A 4 11.00 -11.43 -1.80
N PHE A 5 11.39 -12.64 -2.18
CA PHE A 5 10.60 -13.51 -3.06
C PHE A 5 10.04 -14.71 -2.27
N PRO A 6 8.74 -14.76 -1.96
CA PRO A 6 8.15 -15.71 -1.01
C PRO A 6 7.80 -17.08 -1.62
N TYR A 7 7.93 -17.26 -2.93
CA TYR A 7 7.54 -18.50 -3.61
C TYR A 7 8.72 -19.44 -3.82
N LYS A 8 8.44 -20.75 -3.79
CA LYS A 8 9.47 -21.81 -3.88
C LYS A 8 10.26 -21.81 -5.18
N SER A 9 9.66 -21.34 -6.27
CA SER A 9 10.27 -21.34 -7.59
C SER A 9 9.85 -20.12 -8.41
N LEU A 10 10.75 -19.72 -9.30
CA LEU A 10 10.54 -18.66 -10.27
C LEU A 10 9.85 -19.20 -11.52
N ARG A 11 9.01 -18.37 -12.13
CA ARG A 11 8.48 -18.61 -13.48
C ARG A 11 9.55 -18.28 -14.53
N PRO A 12 9.41 -18.78 -15.77
CA PRO A 12 10.32 -18.40 -16.86
C PRO A 12 10.45 -16.87 -16.99
N ASN A 13 11.69 -16.40 -17.13
CA ASN A 13 12.09 -14.99 -17.27
C ASN A 13 11.77 -14.10 -16.04
N GLN A 14 11.25 -14.67 -14.95
CA GLN A 14 10.91 -13.89 -13.76
C GLN A 14 12.17 -13.40 -13.03
N GLU A 15 13.25 -14.17 -13.08
CA GLU A 15 14.57 -13.78 -12.54
C GLU A 15 15.13 -12.56 -13.25
N GLU A 16 15.12 -12.57 -14.58
CA GLU A 16 15.55 -11.45 -15.41
C GLU A 16 14.73 -10.19 -15.11
N PHE A 17 13.39 -10.32 -15.03
CA PHE A 17 12.53 -9.20 -14.66
C PHE A 17 12.92 -8.58 -13.31
N ILE A 18 13.13 -9.42 -12.29
CA ILE A 18 13.52 -8.94 -10.94
C ILE A 18 14.87 -8.22 -11.02
N GLY A 19 15.83 -8.77 -11.76
CA GLY A 19 17.15 -8.19 -11.96
C GLY A 19 17.09 -6.81 -12.62
N LEU A 20 16.30 -6.66 -13.70
CA LEU A 20 16.11 -5.39 -14.38
C LEU A 20 15.55 -4.31 -13.44
N VAL A 21 14.60 -4.68 -12.57
CA VAL A 21 14.02 -3.76 -11.59
C VAL A 21 15.04 -3.35 -10.53
N ASP A 22 15.77 -4.30 -9.94
CA ASP A 22 16.80 -4.01 -8.92
C ASP A 22 17.91 -3.11 -9.50
N GLU A 23 18.36 -3.38 -10.74
CA GLU A 23 19.37 -2.58 -11.42
C GLU A 23 18.91 -1.13 -11.66
N ALA A 24 17.70 -0.95 -12.20
CA ALA A 24 17.17 0.39 -12.47
C ALA A 24 17.01 1.21 -11.19
N VAL A 25 16.51 0.61 -10.12
CA VAL A 25 16.34 1.30 -8.83
C VAL A 25 17.69 1.68 -8.24
N ARG A 26 18.70 0.81 -8.30
CA ARG A 26 20.07 1.10 -7.82
C ARG A 26 20.75 2.23 -8.59
N LYS A 27 20.50 2.33 -9.89
CA LYS A 27 21.03 3.40 -10.75
C LYS A 27 20.22 4.69 -10.69
N GLY A 28 19.02 4.67 -10.10
CA GLY A 28 18.10 5.80 -10.12
C GLY A 28 17.53 6.09 -11.51
N GLU A 29 17.34 5.06 -12.33
CA GLU A 29 16.87 5.15 -13.70
C GLU A 29 15.36 4.85 -13.84
N ASN A 30 14.76 5.31 -14.94
CA ASN A 30 13.39 4.96 -15.29
C ASN A 30 13.39 3.65 -16.09
N LEU A 31 12.53 2.72 -15.70
CA LEU A 31 12.38 1.43 -16.35
C LEU A 31 10.94 1.24 -16.87
N ILE A 32 10.83 0.85 -18.15
CA ILE A 32 9.55 0.49 -18.78
C ILE A 32 9.63 -1.00 -19.12
N ILE A 33 8.72 -1.80 -18.57
CA ILE A 33 8.65 -3.24 -18.81
C ILE A 33 7.26 -3.63 -19.28
N GLU A 34 7.19 -4.45 -20.31
CA GLU A 34 5.98 -5.14 -20.73
C GLU A 34 6.03 -6.61 -20.29
N ALA A 35 4.97 -7.08 -19.63
CA ALA A 35 4.84 -8.49 -19.25
C ALA A 35 3.37 -8.93 -19.26
N SER A 36 3.13 -10.18 -19.67
CA SER A 36 1.79 -10.75 -19.81
C SER A 36 1.06 -10.89 -18.46
N THR A 37 -0.27 -11.05 -18.51
CA THR A 37 -1.06 -11.40 -17.31
C THR A 37 -0.63 -12.78 -16.80
N GLY A 38 -0.62 -12.96 -15.48
CA GLY A 38 -0.12 -14.20 -14.89
C GLY A 38 1.42 -14.36 -14.93
N PHE A 39 2.19 -13.36 -15.36
CA PHE A 39 3.66 -13.41 -15.27
C PHE A 39 4.18 -13.37 -13.82
N GLY A 40 3.40 -12.80 -12.89
CA GLY A 40 3.88 -12.48 -11.54
C GLY A 40 4.47 -11.08 -11.43
N LYS A 41 4.03 -10.14 -12.29
CA LYS A 41 4.50 -8.75 -12.34
C LYS A 41 4.62 -8.10 -10.96
N THR A 42 3.57 -8.19 -10.16
CA THR A 42 3.53 -7.54 -8.83
C THR A 42 4.63 -8.06 -7.92
N ILE A 43 4.74 -9.39 -7.76
CA ILE A 43 5.76 -9.96 -6.88
C ILE A 43 7.18 -9.72 -7.42
N SER A 44 7.37 -9.74 -8.74
CA SER A 44 8.66 -9.46 -9.36
C SER A 44 9.12 -8.02 -9.13
N VAL A 45 8.21 -7.04 -9.28
CA VAL A 45 8.52 -5.63 -8.98
C VAL A 45 8.87 -5.47 -7.50
N LEU A 46 8.07 -6.03 -6.59
CA LEU A 46 8.33 -5.93 -5.14
C LEU A 46 9.67 -6.58 -4.77
N ALA A 47 9.95 -7.78 -5.28
CA ALA A 47 11.19 -8.50 -5.01
C ALA A 47 12.45 -7.78 -5.56
N GLY A 48 12.32 -6.97 -6.62
CA GLY A 48 13.39 -6.15 -7.17
C GLY A 48 13.58 -4.82 -6.44
N VAL A 49 12.49 -4.18 -6.00
CA VAL A 49 12.56 -2.84 -5.36
C VAL A 49 12.96 -2.93 -3.88
N LEU A 50 12.37 -3.87 -3.13
CA LEU A 50 12.48 -3.92 -1.66
C LEU A 50 13.91 -4.05 -1.12
N PRO A 51 14.82 -4.88 -1.68
CA PRO A 51 16.19 -5.01 -1.17
C PRO A 51 16.93 -3.67 -1.12
N TYR A 52 16.83 -2.87 -2.17
CA TYR A 52 17.50 -1.58 -2.24
C TYR A 52 16.77 -0.53 -1.42
N ALA A 53 15.43 -0.46 -1.52
CA ALA A 53 14.65 0.52 -0.77
C ALA A 53 14.88 0.39 0.74
N ILE A 54 14.87 -0.84 1.28
CA ILE A 54 15.07 -1.08 2.72
C ILE A 54 16.51 -0.78 3.14
N SER A 55 17.51 -1.21 2.37
CA SER A 55 18.92 -0.95 2.72
C SER A 55 19.29 0.54 2.72
N MET A 56 18.58 1.36 1.94
CA MET A 56 18.77 2.81 1.88
C MET A 56 17.80 3.60 2.78
N GLY A 57 16.88 2.94 3.49
CA GLY A 57 15.85 3.61 4.28
C GLY A 57 14.81 4.38 3.45
N PHE A 58 14.61 3.99 2.19
CA PHE A 58 13.63 4.60 1.29
C PHE A 58 12.23 4.01 1.44
N LYS A 59 11.22 4.84 1.13
CA LYS A 59 9.81 4.45 1.08
C LYS A 59 9.40 4.19 -0.38
N VAL A 60 8.66 3.11 -0.63
CA VAL A 60 8.15 2.76 -1.96
C VAL A 60 6.73 3.29 -2.12
N VAL A 61 6.52 4.15 -3.11
CA VAL A 61 5.17 4.60 -3.50
C VAL A 61 4.69 3.73 -4.66
N TYR A 62 3.82 2.77 -4.36
CA TYR A 62 3.21 1.92 -5.38
C TYR A 62 1.93 2.57 -5.92
N LEU A 63 1.82 2.70 -7.24
CA LEU A 63 0.65 3.28 -7.90
C LEU A 63 -0.08 2.20 -8.71
N ALA A 64 -1.40 2.13 -8.55
CA ALA A 64 -2.26 1.21 -9.28
C ALA A 64 -3.52 1.93 -9.76
N ARG A 65 -4.14 1.44 -10.83
CA ARG A 65 -5.33 2.06 -11.43
C ARG A 65 -6.61 1.73 -10.65
N THR A 66 -6.68 0.57 -9.99
CA THR A 66 -7.89 0.12 -9.28
C THR A 66 -7.59 -0.42 -7.88
N HIS A 67 -8.59 -0.39 -7.00
CA HIS A 67 -8.48 -0.98 -5.66
C HIS A 67 -8.12 -2.47 -5.70
N ARG A 68 -8.70 -3.25 -6.62
CA ARG A 68 -8.36 -4.67 -6.78
C ARG A 68 -6.88 -4.91 -7.15
N GLN A 69 -6.28 -4.01 -7.91
CA GLN A 69 -4.85 -4.11 -8.22
C GLN A 69 -4.00 -3.80 -6.98
N MET A 70 -4.46 -2.89 -6.12
CA MET A 70 -3.78 -2.55 -4.87
C MET A 70 -3.97 -3.64 -3.80
N ASP A 71 -5.16 -4.24 -3.71
CA ASP A 71 -5.43 -5.45 -2.92
C ASP A 71 -4.37 -6.51 -3.22
N ARG A 72 -4.08 -6.72 -4.51
CA ARG A 72 -3.08 -7.69 -4.92
C ARG A 72 -1.68 -7.34 -4.41
N VAL A 73 -1.29 -6.07 -4.42
CA VAL A 73 -0.01 -5.62 -3.85
C VAL A 73 0.05 -5.93 -2.36
N MET A 74 -1.03 -5.65 -1.62
CA MET A 74 -1.11 -5.92 -0.19
C MET A 74 -1.07 -7.41 0.13
N GLU A 75 -1.67 -8.27 -0.70
CA GLU A 75 -1.55 -9.74 -0.60
C GLU A 75 -0.10 -10.20 -0.77
N GLU A 76 0.59 -9.73 -1.82
CA GLU A 76 1.99 -10.10 -2.08
C GLU A 76 2.92 -9.59 -0.96
N LEU A 77 2.70 -8.38 -0.44
CA LEU A 77 3.43 -7.85 0.72
C LEU A 77 3.22 -8.71 1.97
N LYS A 78 2.01 -9.24 2.21
CA LYS A 78 1.75 -10.18 3.31
C LYS A 78 2.52 -11.48 3.15
N GLU A 79 2.62 -12.01 1.93
CA GLU A 79 3.42 -13.22 1.66
C GLU A 79 4.91 -12.95 1.88
N ILE A 80 5.41 -11.81 1.43
CA ILE A 80 6.80 -11.39 1.68
C ILE A 80 7.07 -11.25 3.19
N ASN A 81 6.15 -10.62 3.93
CA ASN A 81 6.30 -10.39 5.37
C ASN A 81 6.43 -11.70 6.20
N LYS A 82 6.03 -12.86 5.64
CA LYS A 82 6.23 -14.17 6.29
C LYS A 82 7.69 -14.61 6.27
N ILE A 83 8.48 -14.15 5.31
CA ILE A 83 9.89 -14.54 5.14
C ILE A 83 10.86 -13.42 5.53
N ASN A 84 10.46 -12.16 5.36
CA ASN A 84 11.29 -11.01 5.68
C ASN A 84 10.40 -9.82 6.06
N PRO A 85 10.60 -9.18 7.23
CA PRO A 85 9.72 -8.10 7.70
C PRO A 85 9.55 -6.97 6.68
N VAL A 86 8.30 -6.70 6.31
CA VAL A 86 7.93 -5.58 5.45
C VAL A 86 6.55 -5.07 5.84
N SER A 87 6.39 -3.75 5.88
CA SER A 87 5.12 -3.08 6.13
C SER A 87 4.64 -2.33 4.89
N GLY A 88 3.34 -2.25 4.72
CA GLY A 88 2.71 -1.46 3.67
C GLY A 88 1.42 -0.83 4.17
N VAL A 89 1.11 0.36 3.65
CA VAL A 89 -0.15 1.06 3.90
C VAL A 89 -0.79 1.36 2.55
N GLU A 90 -2.05 0.98 2.40
CA GLU A 90 -2.85 1.33 1.24
C GLU A 90 -3.69 2.59 1.52
N PHE A 91 -3.76 3.49 0.55
CA PHE A 91 -4.70 4.61 0.55
C PHE A 91 -5.92 4.29 -0.31
N ARG A 92 -7.11 4.42 0.27
CA ARG A 92 -8.39 4.32 -0.44
C ARG A 92 -9.23 5.58 -0.26
N SER A 93 -10.37 5.60 -0.95
CA SER A 93 -11.33 6.69 -0.82
C SER A 93 -11.85 6.80 0.63
N ARG A 94 -12.32 7.99 1.00
CA ARG A 94 -12.94 8.21 2.32
C ARG A 94 -14.12 7.27 2.56
N LYS A 95 -14.88 6.92 1.51
CA LYS A 95 -16.03 6.01 1.65
C LYS A 95 -15.59 4.62 2.10
N GLU A 96 -14.51 4.11 1.52
CA GLU A 96 -13.95 2.78 1.81
C GLU A 96 -13.33 2.69 3.22
N LEU A 97 -12.68 3.77 3.68
CA LEU A 97 -11.97 3.77 4.97
C LEU A 97 -12.77 4.37 6.13
N CYS A 98 -13.95 4.95 5.88
CA CYS A 98 -14.72 5.58 6.95
C CYS A 98 -15.40 4.52 7.81
N LEU A 99 -15.28 4.66 9.14
CA LEU A 99 -15.96 3.80 10.11
C LEU A 99 -17.36 4.29 10.50
N HIS A 100 -17.73 5.50 10.09
CA HIS A 100 -19.01 6.10 10.47
C HIS A 100 -20.15 5.43 9.71
N SER A 101 -21.03 4.71 10.43
CA SER A 101 -22.12 3.90 9.87
C SER A 101 -22.98 4.64 8.85
N TYR A 102 -23.29 5.92 9.10
CA TYR A 102 -24.07 6.72 8.15
C TYR A 102 -23.38 6.87 6.78
N ILE A 103 -22.06 7.09 6.77
CA ILE A 103 -21.28 7.24 5.52
C ILE A 103 -21.18 5.90 4.81
N GLN A 104 -20.98 4.80 5.54
CA GLN A 104 -20.87 3.47 4.95
C GLN A 104 -22.18 3.02 4.27
N ASN A 105 -23.32 3.26 4.93
CA ASN A 105 -24.60 2.66 4.53
C ASN A 105 -25.46 3.55 3.65
N PHE A 106 -25.41 4.88 3.80
CA PHE A 106 -26.37 5.78 3.16
C PHE A 106 -25.76 6.73 2.13
N VAL A 107 -24.43 6.84 2.05
CA VAL A 107 -23.79 7.78 1.14
C VAL A 107 -23.38 7.08 -0.16
N PRO A 108 -23.86 7.54 -1.34
CA PRO A 108 -23.77 6.77 -2.58
C PRO A 108 -22.36 6.73 -3.17
N ASP A 109 -21.59 7.80 -3.06
CA ASP A 109 -20.28 7.94 -3.72
C ASP A 109 -19.27 8.70 -2.86
N ALA A 110 -18.01 8.71 -3.31
CA ALA A 110 -16.89 9.33 -2.62
C ALA A 110 -17.02 10.86 -2.48
N TYR A 111 -17.66 11.54 -3.45
CA TYR A 111 -17.86 12.98 -3.42
C TYR A 111 -18.86 13.36 -2.31
N ASN A 112 -19.99 12.67 -2.26
CA ASN A 112 -20.96 12.84 -1.19
C ASN A 112 -20.38 12.45 0.18
N SER A 113 -19.53 11.41 0.25
CA SER A 113 -18.84 11.05 1.50
C SER A 113 -17.96 12.19 2.01
N MET A 114 -17.32 12.94 1.11
CA MET A 114 -16.52 14.10 1.47
C MET A 114 -17.36 15.22 2.10
N ILE A 115 -18.50 15.54 1.50
CA ILE A 115 -19.42 16.59 1.98
C ILE A 115 -19.99 16.22 3.35
N VAL A 116 -20.54 15.01 3.47
CA VAL A 116 -21.14 14.53 4.72
C VAL A 116 -20.10 14.45 5.82
N CYS A 117 -18.91 13.91 5.55
CA CYS A 117 -17.80 13.88 6.50
C CYS A 117 -17.44 15.28 7.00
N LYS A 118 -17.37 16.28 6.10
CA LYS A 118 -17.07 17.67 6.48
C LYS A 118 -18.14 18.22 7.43
N ASN A 119 -19.42 17.97 7.15
CA ASN A 119 -20.53 18.44 7.98
C ASN A 119 -20.58 17.73 9.34
N LEU A 120 -20.39 16.41 9.39
CA LEU A 120 -20.35 15.65 10.65
C LEU A 120 -19.21 16.15 11.54
N LYS A 121 -18.02 16.41 10.98
CA LYS A 121 -16.91 16.99 11.75
C LYS A 121 -17.20 18.40 12.25
N LYS A 122 -17.82 19.25 11.43
CA LYS A 122 -18.20 20.63 11.81
C LYS A 122 -19.23 20.65 12.95
N LEU A 123 -20.18 19.71 12.94
CA LEU A 123 -21.22 19.59 13.95
C LEU A 123 -20.80 18.75 15.17
N HIS A 124 -19.54 18.32 15.24
CA HIS A 124 -19.03 17.40 16.28
C HIS A 124 -19.85 16.09 16.40
N LYS A 125 -20.41 15.61 15.28
CA LYS A 125 -21.22 14.39 15.20
C LYS A 125 -20.46 13.17 14.65
N CYS A 126 -19.13 13.23 14.58
CA CYS A 126 -18.31 12.11 14.15
C CYS A 126 -17.43 11.62 15.30
N ASP A 127 -17.91 10.61 16.01
CA ASP A 127 -17.22 10.06 17.18
C ASP A 127 -15.79 9.61 16.85
N HIS A 128 -15.58 8.98 15.70
CA HIS A 128 -14.25 8.55 15.27
C HIS A 128 -13.26 9.71 15.14
N PHE A 129 -13.69 10.84 14.56
CA PHE A 129 -12.82 12.00 14.40
C PHE A 129 -12.58 12.72 15.72
N GLU A 130 -13.61 12.85 16.57
CA GLU A 130 -13.45 13.47 17.87
C GLU A 130 -12.59 12.61 18.81
N ASN A 131 -12.66 11.28 18.71
CA ASN A 131 -11.80 10.37 19.47
C ASN A 131 -10.33 10.51 19.08
N VAL A 132 -10.01 10.66 17.79
CA VAL A 132 -8.62 10.91 17.35
C VAL A 132 -8.09 12.23 17.93
N LYS A 133 -8.92 13.27 18.03
CA LYS A 133 -8.51 14.53 18.68
C LYS A 133 -8.30 14.38 20.19
N LYS A 134 -9.18 13.64 20.87
CA LYS A 134 -9.10 13.44 22.33
C LYS A 134 -7.87 12.62 22.71
N LYS A 135 -7.54 11.61 21.91
CA LYS A 135 -6.40 10.69 22.09
C LYS A 135 -5.21 11.11 21.23
N LYS A 136 -4.98 12.41 21.05
CA LYS A 136 -3.97 12.93 20.13
C LYS A 136 -2.56 12.44 20.47
N ASP A 137 -2.22 12.39 21.75
CA ASP A 137 -0.89 11.99 22.20
C ASP A 137 -0.66 10.48 21.95
N GLU A 138 -1.61 9.63 22.34
CA GLU A 138 -1.60 8.19 22.01
C GLU A 138 -1.54 7.95 20.49
N PHE A 139 -2.27 8.77 19.71
CA PHE A 139 -2.26 8.68 18.25
C PHE A 139 -0.89 9.03 17.68
N ASN A 140 -0.24 10.10 18.17
CA ASN A 140 1.08 10.49 17.70
C ASN A 140 2.13 9.43 18.03
N GLU A 141 2.08 8.83 19.21
CA GLU A 141 2.98 7.73 19.61
C GLU A 141 2.85 6.55 18.65
N ILE A 142 1.62 6.16 18.29
CA ILE A 142 1.38 5.11 17.28
C ILE A 142 1.95 5.53 15.92
N VAL A 143 1.73 6.78 15.49
CA VAL A 143 2.23 7.26 14.20
C VAL A 143 3.75 7.21 14.13
N GLU A 144 4.45 7.66 15.18
CA GLU A 144 5.91 7.62 15.24
C GLU A 144 6.47 6.19 15.32
N TYR A 145 5.73 5.26 15.93
CA TYR A 145 6.13 3.86 15.98
C TYR A 145 6.01 3.17 14.61
N PHE A 146 5.01 3.55 13.80
CA PHE A 146 4.72 2.89 12.52
C PHE A 146 5.29 3.60 11.27
N LEU A 147 5.72 4.88 11.34
CA LEU A 147 6.16 5.68 10.17
C LEU A 147 7.55 6.29 10.29
#